data_AF-A0A396YTQ2-F1
#
_entry.id   AF-A0A396YTQ2-F1
#
_cell.length_a   1.000
_cell.length_b   1.000
_cell.length_c   1.000
_cell.angle_alpha   90.00
_cell.angle_beta   90.00
_cell.angle_gamma   90.00
#
_symmetry.space_group_name_H-M   'P 1'
#
loop_
_entity.id
_entity.type
_entity.pdbx_description
1 polymer ?
#
loop_
_entity_poly.entity_id
_entity_poly.type
_entity_poly.pdbx_seq_one_letter_code
_entity_poly.pdbx_strand_id
1 'polypeptide(L)'
;MSYNIQPYNEISIVLPGGGEFTLPIHVSTIGLHERLSKIQDKLELAIEQHTTAFNETNHVISELYESYKLLVLEDAVSFMDFCKDLTQYVSENDCTLFVKKQKEARKFGDRILTLLREKFQVTVFESEKHIAVLNRIPFFYPDFSHVFKFLNEIELATKRNPGESAVKK
;
A
#
# COMPACT_ATOMS: atom_id res chain seq x y z
N MET A 1 9.45 -33.20 29.66
CA MET A 1 8.28 -32.75 28.87
C MET A 1 8.79 -31.85 27.76
N SER A 2 8.78 -32.34 26.53
CA SER A 2 9.16 -31.57 25.34
C SER A 2 8.02 -30.60 25.04
N TYR A 3 8.18 -29.33 25.43
CA TYR A 3 7.32 -28.27 24.94
C TYR A 3 7.60 -28.13 23.44
N ASN A 4 6.70 -28.64 22.60
CA ASN A 4 6.64 -28.28 21.19
C ASN A 4 6.21 -26.80 21.13
N ILE A 5 7.18 -25.89 21.26
CA ILE A 5 6.96 -24.48 20.99
C ILE A 5 6.92 -24.36 19.47
N GLN A 6 5.71 -24.34 18.90
CA GLN A 6 5.55 -24.01 17.50
C GLN A 6 6.12 -22.59 17.27
N PRO A 7 6.89 -22.36 16.19
CA PRO A 7 7.53 -21.08 15.92
C PRO A 7 6.54 -19.99 15.45
N TYR A 8 5.24 -20.30 15.41
CA TYR A 8 4.17 -19.44 14.95
C TYR A 8 2.89 -19.65 15.79
N ASN A 9 2.02 -18.65 15.77
CA ASN A 9 0.64 -18.71 16.25
C ASN A 9 -0.31 -18.68 15.05
N GLU A 10 -1.40 -19.43 15.08
CA GLU A 10 -2.46 -19.28 14.08
C GLU A 10 -3.42 -18.17 14.51
N ILE A 11 -3.72 -17.25 13.58
CA ILE A 11 -4.77 -16.25 13.78
C ILE A 11 -5.75 -16.28 12.62
N SER A 12 -7.03 -16.15 12.94
CA SER A 12 -8.07 -15.84 11.97
C SER A 12 -8.21 -14.33 11.76
N ILE A 13 -8.09 -13.88 10.52
CA ILE A 13 -8.30 -12.48 10.13
C ILE A 13 -9.46 -12.42 9.13
N VAL A 14 -10.36 -11.48 9.36
CA VAL A 14 -11.51 -11.22 8.48
C VAL A 14 -11.14 -10.12 7.48
N LEU A 15 -11.22 -10.42 6.19
CA LEU A 15 -10.92 -9.42 5.16
C LEU A 15 -12.04 -8.37 5.01
N PRO A 16 -11.70 -7.13 4.63
CA PRO A 16 -12.69 -6.16 4.17
C PRO A 16 -13.41 -6.71 2.92
N GLY A 17 -14.73 -6.92 3.01
CA GLY A 17 -15.53 -7.55 1.95
C GLY A 17 -15.94 -9.00 2.21
N GLY A 18 -15.50 -9.58 3.33
CA GLY A 18 -15.87 -10.94 3.75
C GLY A 18 -14.80 -11.98 3.40
N GLY A 19 -14.85 -13.10 4.13
CA GLY A 19 -13.84 -14.16 4.07
C GLY A 19 -12.89 -14.10 5.26
N GLU A 20 -12.79 -15.24 5.96
CA GLU A 20 -11.90 -15.44 7.08
C GLU A 20 -10.70 -16.27 6.63
N PHE A 21 -9.49 -15.84 6.97
CA PHE A 21 -8.26 -16.56 6.67
C PHE A 21 -7.52 -16.85 7.96
N THR A 22 -7.12 -18.11 8.12
CA THR A 22 -6.18 -18.48 9.16
C THR A 22 -4.77 -18.33 8.62
N LEU A 23 -3.96 -17.50 9.28
CA LEU A 23 -2.56 -17.25 8.93
C LEU A 23 -1.64 -17.70 10.06
N PRO A 24 -0.56 -18.44 9.75
CA PRO A 24 0.49 -18.73 10.72
C PRO A 24 1.39 -17.52 10.86
N ILE A 25 1.37 -16.86 12.01
CA ILE A 25 2.12 -15.64 12.30
C ILE A 25 3.31 -15.95 13.20
N HIS A 26 4.47 -15.40 12.88
CA HIS A 26 5.68 -15.54 13.70
C HIS A 26 5.46 -15.05 15.14
N VAL A 27 5.97 -15.82 16.10
CA VAL A 27 5.98 -15.42 17.51
C VAL A 27 6.88 -14.18 17.70
N SER A 28 6.45 -13.26 18.57
CA SER A 28 7.21 -12.06 18.92
C SER A 28 8.63 -12.39 19.42
N THR A 29 9.64 -11.83 18.74
CA THR A 29 11.05 -11.89 19.12
C THR A 29 11.69 -10.51 18.93
N ILE A 30 12.77 -10.20 19.65
CA ILE A 30 13.50 -8.92 19.50
C ILE A 30 13.91 -8.70 18.04
N GLY A 31 14.48 -9.73 17.39
CA GLY A 31 14.88 -9.65 15.98
C GLY A 31 13.72 -9.48 14.99
N LEU A 32 12.51 -9.94 15.33
CA LEU A 32 11.32 -9.66 14.53
C LEU A 32 10.96 -8.17 14.59
N HIS A 33 10.93 -7.58 15.79
CA HIS A 33 10.61 -6.16 15.97
C HIS A 33 11.61 -5.24 15.29
N GLU A 34 12.91 -5.54 15.36
CA GLU A 34 13.94 -4.76 14.65
C GLU A 34 13.74 -4.77 13.13
N ARG A 35 13.40 -5.93 12.54
CA ARG A 35 13.11 -6.03 11.10
C ARG A 35 11.85 -5.26 10.72
N LEU A 36 10.79 -5.38 11.52
CA LEU A 36 9.54 -4.65 11.29
C LEU A 36 9.74 -3.14 11.39
N SER A 37 10.50 -2.67 12.39
CA SER A 37 10.85 -1.25 12.54
C SER A 37 11.59 -0.73 11.31
N LYS A 38 12.62 -1.45 10.82
CA LYS A 38 13.36 -1.04 9.60
C LYS A 38 12.47 -0.99 8.36
N ILE A 39 11.49 -1.88 8.26
CA ILE A 39 10.52 -1.86 7.14
C ILE A 39 9.59 -0.65 7.30
N GLN A 40 9.12 -0.38 8.51
CA GLN A 40 8.26 0.76 8.82
C GLN A 40 8.94 2.10 8.48
N ASP A 41 10.19 2.30 8.87
CA ASP A 41 10.95 3.53 8.55
C ASP A 41 11.05 3.75 7.02
N LYS A 42 11.33 2.68 6.27
CA LYS A 42 11.40 2.73 4.80
C LYS A 42 10.03 2.99 4.17
N LEU A 43 8.97 2.46 4.78
CA LEU A 43 7.60 2.58 4.31
C LEU A 43 7.11 4.01 4.48
N GLU A 44 7.37 4.64 5.62
CA GLU A 44 7.05 6.04 5.89
C GLU A 44 7.72 6.97 4.89
N LEU A 45 9.03 6.78 4.65
CA LEU A 45 9.76 7.55 3.64
C LEU A 45 9.18 7.35 2.23
N ALA A 46 8.81 6.12 1.87
CA ALA A 46 8.24 5.85 0.55
C ALA A 46 6.85 6.48 0.38
N ILE A 47 6.02 6.51 1.44
CA ILE A 47 4.71 7.17 1.46
C ILE A 47 4.86 8.68 1.29
N GLU A 48 5.81 9.30 1.99
CA GLU A 48 6.08 10.73 1.87
C GLU A 48 6.53 11.11 0.44
N GLN A 49 7.45 10.32 -0.13
CA GLN A 49 7.92 10.50 -1.51
C GLN A 49 6.80 10.32 -2.53
N HIS A 50 5.98 9.28 -2.37
CA HIS A 50 4.82 9.01 -3.22
C HIS A 50 3.80 10.14 -3.15
N THR A 51 3.44 10.57 -1.94
CA THR A 51 2.44 11.63 -1.71
C THR A 51 2.87 12.93 -2.36
N THR A 52 4.12 13.33 -2.17
CA THR A 52 4.70 14.53 -2.79
C THR A 52 4.64 14.44 -4.32
N ALA A 53 5.18 13.35 -4.90
CA ALA A 53 5.22 13.18 -6.35
C ALA A 53 3.81 13.07 -6.98
N PHE A 54 2.86 12.43 -6.29
CA PHE A 54 1.47 12.32 -6.73
C PHE A 54 0.76 13.68 -6.71
N ASN A 55 0.93 14.46 -5.64
CA ASN A 55 0.36 15.80 -5.53
C ASN A 55 0.93 16.74 -6.58
N GLU A 56 2.25 16.71 -6.81
CA GLU A 56 2.87 17.48 -7.91
C GLU A 56 2.32 17.09 -9.28
N THR A 57 2.14 15.78 -9.52
CA THR A 57 1.59 15.28 -10.79
C THR A 57 0.15 15.77 -10.98
N ASN A 58 -0.67 15.74 -9.91
CA ASN A 58 -2.04 16.24 -9.94
C ASN A 58 -2.13 17.76 -10.11
N HIS A 59 -1.17 18.49 -9.55
CA HIS A 59 -1.09 19.94 -9.74
C HIS A 59 -0.80 20.27 -11.22
N VAL A 60 0.21 19.63 -11.81
CA VAL A 60 0.57 19.84 -13.22
C VAL A 60 -0.59 19.56 -14.16
N ILE A 61 -1.31 18.45 -13.99
CA ILE A 61 -2.46 18.14 -14.87
C ILE A 61 -3.62 19.13 -14.70
N SER A 62 -3.80 19.66 -13.48
CA SER A 62 -4.82 20.68 -13.22
C SER A 62 -4.46 22.00 -13.90
N GLU A 63 -3.18 22.41 -13.85
CA GLU A 63 -2.71 23.62 -14.55
C GLU A 63 -2.83 23.50 -16.07
N LEU A 64 -2.53 22.33 -16.63
CA LEU A 64 -2.70 22.05 -18.06
C LEU A 64 -4.18 22.15 -18.47
N TYR A 65 -5.09 21.63 -17.64
CA TYR A 65 -6.53 21.70 -17.91
C TYR A 65 -7.06 23.13 -17.83
N GLU A 66 -6.65 23.91 -16.83
CA GLU A 66 -7.07 25.32 -16.72
C GLU A 66 -6.49 26.17 -17.87
N SER A 67 -5.25 25.89 -18.30
CA SER A 67 -4.66 26.53 -19.47
C SER A 67 -5.44 26.22 -20.75
N TYR A 68 -5.87 24.97 -20.93
CA TYR A 68 -6.73 24.56 -22.04
C TYR A 68 -8.06 25.32 -22.05
N LYS A 69 -8.75 25.42 -20.90
CA LYS A 69 -10.02 26.17 -20.81
C LYS A 69 -9.88 27.64 -21.23
N LEU A 70 -8.80 28.29 -20.81
CA LEU A 70 -8.53 29.69 -21.16
C LEU A 70 -8.33 29.89 -22.67
N LEU A 71 -7.78 28.89 -23.37
CA LEU A 71 -7.53 28.93 -24.81
C LEU A 71 -8.80 28.66 -25.64
N VAL A 72 -9.65 27.75 -25.18
CA VAL A 72 -10.86 27.31 -25.93
C VAL A 72 -12.09 28.17 -25.61
N LEU A 73 -12.02 29.02 -24.58
CA LEU A 73 -13.09 29.96 -24.17
C LEU A 73 -14.45 29.28 -23.85
N GLU A 74 -14.48 27.96 -23.67
CA GLU A 74 -15.66 27.17 -23.26
C GLU A 74 -15.24 25.92 -22.45
N ASP A 75 -16.11 25.45 -21.56
CA ASP A 75 -16.03 24.14 -20.87
C ASP A 75 -16.43 22.99 -21.81
N ALA A 76 -15.85 22.94 -23.01
CA ALA A 76 -16.24 21.98 -24.05
C ALA A 76 -15.91 20.51 -23.69
N VAL A 77 -14.96 20.29 -22.78
CA VAL A 77 -14.44 18.96 -22.41
C VAL A 77 -14.35 18.85 -20.89
N SER A 78 -14.85 17.73 -20.35
CA SER A 78 -14.74 17.43 -18.92
C SER A 78 -13.29 17.11 -18.52
N PHE A 79 -12.90 17.35 -17.26
CA PHE A 79 -11.56 17.00 -16.77
C PHE A 79 -11.21 15.51 -16.98
N MET A 80 -12.20 14.63 -16.83
CA MET A 80 -12.03 13.19 -17.05
C MET A 80 -11.73 12.86 -18.51
N ASP A 81 -12.40 13.52 -19.46
CA ASP A 81 -12.17 13.29 -20.89
C ASP A 81 -10.87 13.96 -21.36
N PHE A 82 -10.51 15.11 -20.78
CA PHE A 82 -9.20 15.73 -20.95
C PHE A 82 -8.06 14.79 -20.53
N CYS A 83 -8.20 14.13 -19.39
CA CYS A 83 -7.19 13.20 -18.88
C CYS A 83 -7.08 11.89 -19.71
N LYS A 84 -8.16 11.46 -20.39
CA LYS A 84 -8.15 10.25 -21.22
C LYS A 84 -7.32 10.42 -22.49
N ASP A 85 -7.33 11.61 -23.08
CA ASP A 85 -6.58 11.88 -24.31
C ASP A 85 -5.86 13.23 -24.25
N LEU A 86 -4.86 13.31 -23.36
CA LEU A 86 -4.05 14.51 -23.18
C LEU A 86 -3.47 15.05 -24.49
N THR A 87 -3.11 14.14 -25.38
CA THR A 87 -2.39 14.46 -26.62
C THR A 87 -3.22 15.28 -27.60
N GLN A 88 -4.55 15.29 -27.46
CA GLN A 88 -5.44 16.13 -28.23
C GLN A 88 -5.47 17.59 -27.75
N TYR A 89 -5.13 17.83 -26.49
CA TYR A 89 -5.38 19.11 -25.81
C TYR A 89 -4.11 19.83 -25.36
N VAL A 90 -3.01 19.11 -25.23
CA VAL A 90 -1.76 19.57 -24.62
C VAL A 90 -0.60 19.35 -25.58
N SER A 91 0.41 20.23 -25.52
CA SER A 91 1.61 20.10 -26.36
C SER A 91 2.35 18.78 -26.11
N GLU A 92 3.08 18.28 -27.11
CA GLU A 92 3.87 17.05 -26.97
C GLU A 92 4.91 17.13 -25.84
N ASN A 93 5.52 18.30 -25.66
CA ASN A 93 6.51 18.55 -24.61
C ASN A 93 5.88 18.44 -23.20
N ASP A 94 4.72 19.06 -23.01
CA ASP A 94 4.01 19.04 -21.73
C ASP A 94 3.44 17.65 -21.42
N CYS A 95 2.92 16.95 -22.43
CA CYS A 95 2.53 15.55 -22.31
C CYS A 95 3.71 14.68 -21.85
N THR A 96 4.88 14.86 -22.46
CA THR A 96 6.10 14.11 -22.11
C THR A 96 6.53 14.39 -20.67
N LEU A 97 6.49 15.65 -20.24
CA LEU A 97 6.82 16.04 -18.86
C LEU A 97 5.84 15.44 -17.86
N PHE A 98 4.53 15.51 -18.15
CA PHE A 98 3.48 14.93 -17.32
C PHE A 98 3.66 13.41 -17.18
N VAL A 99 3.86 12.69 -18.29
CA VAL A 99 4.11 11.25 -18.28
C VAL A 99 5.35 10.90 -17.46
N LYS A 100 6.41 11.71 -17.53
CA LYS A 100 7.62 11.50 -16.72
C LYS A 100 7.31 11.62 -15.22
N LYS A 101 6.58 12.66 -14.79
CA LYS A 101 6.16 12.84 -13.40
C LYS A 101 5.24 11.71 -12.92
N GLN A 102 4.28 11.29 -13.74
CA GLN A 102 3.39 10.17 -13.43
C GLN A 102 4.17 8.86 -13.25
N LYS A 103 5.17 8.58 -14.10
CA LYS A 103 6.06 7.40 -13.96
C LYS A 103 6.86 7.46 -12.68
N GLU A 104 7.34 8.63 -12.28
CA GLU A 104 8.07 8.83 -11.04
C GLU A 104 7.18 8.59 -9.81
N ALA A 105 5.97 9.16 -9.76
CA ALA A 105 5.00 8.89 -8.71
C ALA A 105 4.68 7.39 -8.62
N ARG A 106 4.46 6.74 -9.76
CA ARG A 106 4.21 5.28 -9.82
C ARG A 106 5.36 4.47 -9.25
N LYS A 107 6.62 4.84 -9.54
CA LYS A 107 7.81 4.15 -8.99
C LYS A 107 7.82 4.15 -7.46
N PHE A 108 7.42 5.25 -6.83
CA PHE A 108 7.28 5.28 -5.36
C PHE A 108 6.11 4.43 -4.88
N GLY A 109 5.00 4.41 -5.61
CA GLY A 109 3.86 3.52 -5.33
C GLY A 109 4.25 2.03 -5.39
N ASP A 110 5.01 1.63 -6.41
CA ASP A 110 5.51 0.25 -6.55
C ASP A 110 6.48 -0.11 -5.41
N ARG A 111 7.26 0.87 -4.92
CA ARG A 111 8.12 0.70 -3.74
C ARG A 111 7.30 0.46 -2.47
N ILE A 112 6.19 1.17 -2.28
CA ILE A 112 5.26 0.93 -1.15
C ILE A 112 4.73 -0.50 -1.22
N LEU A 113 4.23 -0.96 -2.38
CA LEU A 113 3.75 -2.33 -2.56
C LEU A 113 4.82 -3.39 -2.23
N THR A 114 6.06 -3.14 -2.64
CA THR A 114 7.19 -4.02 -2.34
C THR A 114 7.44 -4.12 -0.84
N LEU A 115 7.46 -2.99 -0.13
CA LEU A 115 7.65 -2.95 1.32
C LEU A 115 6.48 -3.57 2.08
N LEU A 116 5.24 -3.42 1.60
CA LEU A 116 4.07 -4.09 2.17
C LEU A 116 4.16 -5.62 2.04
N ARG A 117 4.64 -6.11 0.89
CA ARG A 117 4.93 -7.54 0.71
C ARG A 117 6.04 -8.02 1.64
N GLU A 118 7.11 -7.24 1.79
CA GLU A 118 8.20 -7.57 2.73
C GLU A 118 7.67 -7.64 4.18
N LYS A 119 6.82 -6.68 4.59
CA LYS A 119 6.17 -6.68 5.91
C LYS A 119 5.33 -7.95 6.13
N PHE A 120 4.57 -8.37 5.12
CA PHE A 120 3.83 -9.64 5.16
C PHE A 120 4.77 -10.85 5.31
N GLN A 121 5.83 -10.92 4.51
CA GLN A 121 6.77 -12.04 4.55
C GLN A 121 7.52 -12.16 5.87
N VAL A 122 7.78 -11.04 6.54
CA VAL A 122 8.42 -11.01 7.86
C VAL A 122 7.46 -11.42 8.97
N THR A 123 6.16 -11.17 8.82
CA THR A 123 5.15 -11.46 9.86
C THR A 123 4.54 -12.85 9.74
N VAL A 124 4.37 -13.38 8.52
CA VAL A 124 3.71 -14.67 8.26
C VAL A 124 4.73 -15.78 8.02
N PHE A 125 4.63 -16.85 8.81
CA PHE A 125 5.43 -18.06 8.65
C PHE A 125 5.06 -18.77 7.33
N GLU A 126 6.05 -19.26 6.59
CA GLU A 126 5.83 -19.84 5.24
C GLU A 126 4.97 -18.94 4.31
N SER A 127 5.16 -17.62 4.42
CA SER A 127 4.38 -16.58 3.74
C SER A 127 4.11 -16.79 2.25
N GLU A 128 5.02 -17.42 1.50
CA GLU A 128 4.82 -17.74 0.09
C GLU A 128 3.58 -18.62 -0.17
N LYS A 129 3.21 -19.51 0.77
CA LYS A 129 1.98 -20.32 0.69
C LYS A 129 0.70 -19.49 0.87
N HIS A 130 0.83 -18.30 1.45
CA HIS A 130 -0.28 -17.43 1.85
C HIS A 130 -0.34 -16.10 1.07
N ILE A 131 0.56 -15.89 0.10
CA ILE A 131 0.65 -14.62 -0.64
C ILE A 131 -0.63 -14.25 -1.38
N ALA A 132 -1.43 -15.24 -1.79
CA ALA A 132 -2.71 -15.04 -2.47
C ALA A 132 -3.73 -14.28 -1.60
N VAL A 133 -3.55 -14.24 -0.27
CA VAL A 133 -4.39 -13.44 0.63
C VAL A 133 -4.23 -11.95 0.36
N LEU A 134 -3.01 -11.47 0.06
CA LEU A 134 -2.78 -10.06 -0.29
C LEU A 134 -3.54 -9.65 -1.54
N ASN A 135 -3.65 -10.54 -2.54
CA ASN A 135 -4.37 -10.28 -3.79
C ASN A 135 -5.89 -10.21 -3.62
N ARG A 136 -6.43 -10.67 -2.49
CA ARG A 136 -7.87 -10.61 -2.18
C ARG A 136 -8.26 -9.32 -1.46
N ILE A 137 -7.28 -8.53 -1.00
CA ILE A 137 -7.54 -7.26 -0.34
C ILE A 137 -7.89 -6.24 -1.43
N PRO A 138 -9.04 -5.53 -1.31
CA PRO A 138 -9.37 -4.46 -2.23
C PRO A 138 -8.24 -3.42 -2.28
N PHE A 139 -7.75 -3.14 -3.49
CA PHE A 139 -6.72 -2.14 -3.73
C PHE A 139 -7.15 -1.23 -4.88
N PHE A 140 -7.13 0.07 -4.63
CA PHE A 140 -7.50 1.07 -5.61
C PHE A 140 -6.47 2.20 -5.59
N TYR A 141 -5.44 2.10 -6.44
CA TYR A 141 -4.36 3.08 -6.46
C TYR A 141 -4.91 4.51 -6.61
N PRO A 142 -4.41 5.48 -5.82
CA PRO A 142 -3.28 5.42 -4.89
C PRO A 142 -3.63 5.04 -3.43
N ASP A 143 -4.84 4.54 -3.16
CA ASP A 143 -5.29 4.21 -1.81
C ASP A 143 -4.76 2.84 -1.33
N PHE A 144 -3.90 2.87 -0.31
CA PHE A 144 -3.31 1.70 0.35
C PHE A 144 -3.99 1.34 1.69
N SER A 145 -5.04 2.06 2.09
CA SER A 145 -5.63 2.00 3.44
C SER A 145 -6.04 0.58 3.86
N HIS A 146 -6.67 -0.17 2.96
CA HIS A 146 -7.11 -1.54 3.24
C HIS A 146 -5.94 -2.50 3.47
N VAL A 147 -4.86 -2.35 2.68
CA VAL A 147 -3.66 -3.17 2.81
C VAL A 147 -2.90 -2.84 4.09
N PHE A 148 -2.77 -1.54 4.42
CA PHE A 148 -2.17 -1.12 5.69
C PHE A 148 -2.94 -1.64 6.90
N LYS A 149 -4.28 -1.51 6.89
CA LYS A 149 -5.12 -2.01 7.98
C LYS A 149 -4.91 -3.50 8.21
N PHE A 150 -4.96 -4.29 7.13
CA PHE A 150 -4.74 -5.74 7.20
C PHE A 150 -3.35 -6.10 7.76
N LEU A 151 -2.28 -5.47 7.26
CA LEU A 151 -0.92 -5.76 7.74
C LEU A 151 -0.69 -5.30 9.18
N ASN A 152 -1.36 -4.24 9.63
CA ASN A 152 -1.31 -3.81 11.02
C ASN A 152 -2.04 -4.80 11.94
N GLU A 153 -3.15 -5.40 11.51
CA GLU A 153 -3.82 -6.46 12.27
C GLU A 153 -2.94 -7.70 12.42
N ILE A 154 -2.26 -8.12 11.34
CA ILE A 154 -1.24 -9.19 11.38
C ILE A 154 -0.10 -8.82 12.34
N GLU A 155 0.44 -7.61 12.24
CA GLU A 155 1.53 -7.18 13.10
C GLU A 155 1.12 -7.17 14.58
N LEU A 156 -0.07 -6.67 14.91
CA LEU A 156 -0.59 -6.70 16.28
C LEU A 156 -0.75 -8.13 16.81
N ALA A 157 -1.08 -9.08 15.94
CA ALA A 157 -1.16 -10.49 16.31
C ALA A 157 0.21 -11.09 16.62
N THR A 158 1.30 -10.61 16.01
CA THR A 158 2.67 -11.04 16.39
C THR A 158 2.99 -10.65 17.84
N LYS A 159 2.50 -9.48 18.31
CA LYS A 159 2.77 -8.91 19.64
C LYS A 159 1.99 -9.62 20.76
N ARG A 160 0.87 -10.28 20.44
CA ARG A 160 0.03 -10.97 21.43
C ARG A 160 0.66 -12.32 21.80
N ASN A 161 1.21 -12.41 23.01
CA ASN A 161 1.51 -13.71 23.61
C ASN A 161 0.17 -14.41 23.96
N PRO A 162 -0.05 -15.68 23.55
CA PRO A 162 -1.26 -16.43 23.89
C PRO A 162 -1.52 -16.54 25.42
N GLY A 163 -0.49 -16.34 26.25
CA GLY A 163 -0.58 -16.41 27.71
C GLY A 163 -1.17 -15.18 28.41
N GLU A 164 -1.26 -14.01 27.77
CA GLU A 164 -1.78 -12.79 28.44
C GLU A 164 -3.31 -12.68 28.41
N SER A 165 -3.98 -13.43 27.52
CA SER A 165 -5.45 -13.38 27.38
C SER A 165 -6.17 -14.34 28.35
N ALA A 166 -5.46 -15.26 29.00
CA ALA A 166 -6.05 -16.28 29.87
C ALA A 166 -6.16 -15.88 31.36
N VAL A 167 -5.64 -14.70 31.76
CA VAL A 167 -5.54 -14.30 33.18
C VAL A 167 -6.66 -13.34 33.63
N LYS A 168 -7.73 -13.16 32.85
CA LYS A 168 -8.93 -12.43 33.29
C LYS A 168 -10.20 -13.25 33.11
N LYS A 169 -10.41 -14.20 34.00
CA LYS A 169 -11.73 -14.65 34.46
C LYS A 169 -11.69 -14.90 35.96
#